data_AF-A0A6L7RZN5-F1
#
_entry.id   AF-A0A6L7RZN5-F1
#
_cell.length_a   1.000
_cell.length_b   1.000
_cell.length_c   1.000
_cell.angle_alpha   90.00
_cell.angle_beta   90.00
_cell.angle_gamma   90.00
#
_symmetry.space_group_name_H-M   'P 1'
#
loop_
_entity.id
_entity.type
_entity.pdbx_description
1 polymer ?
#
loop_
_entity_poly.entity_id
_entity_poly.type
_entity_poly.pdbx_seq_one_letter_code
_entity_poly.pdbx_strand_id
1 'polypeptide(L)'
;MNVRVAAGSGVPDAARPEIGFRRWIDRFRARARASGIRDGLFDVAFRGVRYNAGVIRNDRGQPEFTRQIWNYLDAVVSDARVRDGRA
;
A
#
# COMPACT_ATOMS: atom_id res chain seq x y z
N MET A 1 17.96 -0.12 44.28
CA MET A 1 16.66 -0.48 43.68
C MET A 1 16.63 0.09 42.27
N ASN A 2 17.14 -0.64 41.27
CA ASN A 2 17.14 -0.21 39.87
C ASN A 2 16.54 -1.35 39.03
N VAL A 3 15.31 -1.16 38.58
CA VAL A 3 14.67 -2.05 37.61
C VAL A 3 15.33 -1.79 36.25
N ARG A 4 16.04 -2.80 35.75
CA ARG A 4 16.45 -2.84 34.34
C ARG A 4 15.24 -3.28 33.52
N VAL A 5 14.73 -2.38 32.67
CA VAL A 5 13.80 -2.75 31.61
C VAL A 5 14.61 -3.50 30.56
N ALA A 6 14.41 -4.82 30.48
CA ALA A 6 14.86 -5.59 29.34
C ALA A 6 14.03 -5.15 28.11
N ALA A 7 14.71 -4.67 27.07
CA ALA A 7 14.12 -4.41 25.78
C ALA A 7 13.70 -5.76 25.16
N GLY A 8 12.45 -6.14 25.39
CA GLY A 8 11.80 -7.25 24.70
C GLY A 8 11.60 -6.89 23.23
N SER A 9 12.37 -7.55 22.36
CA SER A 9 12.11 -7.80 20.93
C SER A 9 10.80 -7.20 20.38
N GLY A 10 10.91 -6.06 19.73
CA GLY A 10 9.79 -5.38 19.09
C GLY A 10 9.32 -6.09 17.84
N VAL A 11 8.31 -6.98 17.97
CA VAL A 11 7.25 -7.16 16.96
C VAL A 11 5.96 -7.62 17.66
N PRO A 12 5.05 -6.69 18.00
CA PRO A 12 3.63 -6.99 17.80
C PRO A 12 2.78 -5.74 17.54
N ASP A 13 2.59 -5.37 16.26
CA ASP A 13 1.48 -4.47 15.86
C ASP A 13 0.96 -4.76 14.43
N ALA A 14 1.78 -5.38 13.57
CA ALA A 14 1.35 -5.78 12.21
C ALA A 14 0.33 -6.93 12.18
N ALA A 15 0.17 -7.69 13.27
CA ALA A 15 -0.67 -8.88 13.29
C ALA A 15 -2.17 -8.56 13.18
N ARG A 16 -2.63 -7.48 13.82
CA ARG A 16 -4.06 -7.11 13.83
C ARG A 16 -4.54 -6.58 12.47
N PRO A 17 -3.84 -5.64 11.81
CA PRO A 17 -4.16 -5.23 10.44
C PRO A 17 -4.14 -6.39 9.45
N GLU A 18 -3.16 -7.30 9.59
CA GLU A 18 -3.06 -8.49 8.75
C GLU A 18 -4.26 -9.44 8.90
N ILE A 19 -4.71 -9.71 10.13
CA ILE A 19 -5.91 -10.53 10.38
C ILE A 19 -7.14 -9.88 9.74
N GLY A 20 -7.30 -8.56 9.88
CA GLY A 20 -8.38 -7.82 9.26
C GLY A 20 -8.35 -7.90 7.73
N PHE A 21 -7.15 -7.78 7.16
CA PHE A 21 -6.94 -7.88 5.72
C PHE A 21 -7.26 -9.27 5.17
N ARG A 22 -6.84 -10.34 5.84
CA ARG A 22 -7.21 -11.72 5.47
C ARG A 22 -8.72 -11.93 5.49
N ARG A 23 -9.40 -11.47 6.55
CA ARG A 23 -10.87 -11.53 6.61
C ARG A 23 -11.54 -10.75 5.48
N TRP A 24 -10.94 -9.64 5.06
CA TRP A 24 -11.42 -8.88 3.90
C TRP A 24 -11.22 -9.66 2.59
N ILE A 25 -10.07 -10.32 2.38
CA ILE A 25 -9.83 -11.18 1.20
C ILE A 25 -10.90 -12.28 1.14
N ASP A 26 -11.19 -12.95 2.25
CA ASP A 26 -12.18 -14.03 2.31
C ASP A 26 -13.58 -13.55 1.89
N ARG A 27 -13.99 -12.38 2.37
CA ARG A 27 -15.27 -11.77 1.97
C ARG A 27 -15.25 -11.28 0.52
N PHE A 28 -14.11 -10.75 0.07
CA PHE A 28 -13.94 -10.25 -1.29
C PHE A 28 -14.02 -11.38 -2.31
N ARG A 29 -13.53 -12.58 -1.98
CA ARG A 29 -13.63 -13.78 -2.82
C ARG A 29 -15.06 -14.06 -3.28
N ALA A 30 -16.05 -13.92 -2.41
CA ALA A 30 -17.46 -14.11 -2.77
C ALA A 30 -17.92 -13.12 -3.85
N ARG A 31 -17.54 -11.86 -3.71
CA ARG A 31 -17.82 -10.82 -4.71
C ARG A 31 -17.05 -11.05 -6.01
N ALA A 32 -15.78 -11.42 -5.94
CA ALA A 32 -14.97 -11.74 -7.10
C ALA A 32 -15.59 -12.89 -7.93
N ARG A 33 -16.03 -13.95 -7.24
CA ARG A 33 -16.74 -15.07 -7.87
C ARG A 33 -18.06 -14.63 -8.51
N ALA A 34 -18.85 -13.80 -7.84
CA ALA A 34 -20.09 -13.24 -8.39
C ALA A 34 -19.84 -12.38 -9.65
N SER A 35 -18.65 -11.80 -9.79
CA SER A 35 -18.21 -11.07 -10.98
C SER A 35 -17.55 -11.96 -12.05
N GLY A 36 -17.62 -13.28 -11.92
CA GLY A 36 -17.09 -14.23 -12.92
C GLY A 36 -15.61 -14.57 -12.78
N ILE A 37 -14.94 -14.16 -11.70
CA ILE A 37 -13.54 -14.54 -11.46
C ILE A 37 -13.49 -15.99 -10.99
N ARG A 38 -12.71 -16.81 -11.71
CA ARG A 38 -12.47 -18.22 -11.36
C ARG A 38 -11.66 -18.34 -10.07
N ASP A 39 -12.04 -19.28 -9.19
CA ASP A 39 -11.36 -19.51 -7.90
C ASP A 39 -9.84 -19.74 -8.06
N GLY A 40 -9.42 -20.53 -9.06
CA GLY A 40 -8.00 -20.77 -9.31
C GLY A 40 -7.21 -19.51 -9.70
N LEU A 41 -7.84 -18.56 -10.42
CA LEU A 41 -7.22 -17.27 -10.73
C LEU A 41 -7.11 -16.41 -9.47
N PHE A 42 -8.15 -16.42 -8.63
CA PHE A 42 -8.13 -15.72 -7.35
C PHE A 42 -7.00 -16.23 -6.45
N ASP A 43 -6.84 -17.56 -6.34
CA ASP A 43 -5.77 -18.16 -5.55
C ASP A 43 -4.37 -17.79 -6.03
N VAL A 44 -4.16 -17.78 -7.35
CA VAL A 44 -2.88 -17.36 -7.93
C VAL A 44 -2.61 -15.88 -7.63
N ALA A 45 -3.61 -15.03 -7.81
CA ALA A 45 -3.47 -13.58 -7.65
C ALA A 45 -3.27 -13.15 -6.19
N PHE A 46 -3.88 -13.85 -5.23
CA PHE A 46 -3.78 -13.54 -3.80
C PHE A 46 -2.68 -14.33 -3.07
N ARG A 47 -1.95 -15.22 -3.76
CA ARG A 47 -0.86 -15.99 -3.16
C ARG A 47 0.24 -15.06 -2.63
N GLY A 48 0.50 -15.15 -1.33
CA GLY A 48 1.56 -14.38 -0.68
C GLY A 48 1.25 -12.89 -0.48
N VAL A 49 0.04 -12.43 -0.82
CA VAL A 49 -0.36 -11.03 -0.60
C VAL A 49 -0.49 -10.76 0.91
N ARG A 50 0.03 -9.63 1.36
CA ARG A 50 0.08 -9.20 2.77
C ARG A 50 -0.45 -7.79 2.91
N TYR A 51 -0.90 -7.44 4.11
CA TYR A 51 -1.23 -6.05 4.43
C TYR A 51 0.00 -5.14 4.19
N ASN A 52 -0.16 -4.10 3.39
CA ASN A 52 0.89 -3.13 3.09
C ASN A 52 0.57 -1.77 3.74
N ALA A 53 1.22 -1.49 4.88
CA ALA A 53 1.06 -0.23 5.60
C ALA A 53 1.51 1.00 4.79
N GLY A 54 2.45 0.83 3.84
CA GLY A 54 2.92 1.90 2.96
C GLY A 54 1.83 2.41 2.02
N VAL A 55 1.01 1.50 1.47
CA VAL A 55 -0.14 1.87 0.63
C VAL A 55 -1.15 2.69 1.42
N ILE A 56 -1.48 2.28 2.65
CA ILE A 56 -2.42 3.01 3.51
C ILE A 56 -1.87 4.37 3.92
N ARG A 57 -0.57 4.48 4.19
CA ARG A 57 0.06 5.76 4.48
C ARG A 57 -0.01 6.71 3.28
N ASN A 58 0.30 6.21 2.08
CA ASN A 58 0.27 7.02 0.87
C ASN A 58 -1.17 7.44 0.50
N ASP A 59 -2.15 6.55 0.69
CA ASP A 59 -3.58 6.86 0.52
C ASP A 59 -4.04 8.01 1.43
N ARG A 60 -3.60 8.02 2.69
CA ARG A 60 -3.93 9.10 3.64
C ARG A 60 -3.14 10.39 3.42
N GLY A 61 -2.01 10.32 2.72
CA GLY A 61 -1.09 11.43 2.50
C GLY A 61 -1.06 11.85 1.04
N GLN A 62 -2.20 12.29 0.48
CA GLN A 62 -2.27 12.78 -0.90
C GLN A 62 -1.66 14.19 -1.02
N PRO A 63 -0.46 14.36 -1.62
CA PRO A 63 0.17 15.67 -1.82
C PRO A 63 -0.55 16.53 -2.88
N GLU A 64 -1.48 15.96 -3.63
CA GLU A 64 -2.22 16.63 -4.71
C GLU A 64 -3.01 17.86 -4.22
N PHE A 65 -3.37 17.93 -2.94
CA PHE A 65 -4.09 19.07 -2.35
C PHE A 65 -3.20 20.09 -1.64
N THR A 66 -1.89 19.85 -1.55
CA THR A 66 -0.94 20.72 -0.81
C THR A 66 0.19 21.29 -1.66
N ARG A 67 0.33 20.84 -2.91
CA ARG A 67 1.31 21.41 -3.84
C ARG A 67 0.77 22.68 -4.49
N GLN A 68 1.46 23.80 -4.25
CA GLN A 68 1.27 25.00 -5.05
C GLN A 68 1.57 24.69 -6.52
N ILE A 69 0.76 25.22 -7.44
CA ILE A 69 0.83 24.94 -8.89
C ILE A 69 2.26 25.09 -9.44
N TRP A 70 3.00 26.09 -8.96
CA TRP A 70 4.38 26.36 -9.38
C TRP A 70 5.37 25.23 -9.00
N ASN A 71 5.22 24.65 -7.80
CA ASN A 71 6.04 23.52 -7.36
C ASN A 71 5.76 22.23 -8.16
N TYR A 72 4.56 22.10 -8.73
CA TYR A 72 4.24 21.01 -9.65
C TYR A 72 4.95 21.23 -10.98
N LEU A 73 4.81 22.42 -11.59
CA LEU A 73 5.39 22.75 -12.90
C LEU A 73 6.93 22.55 -12.94
N ASP A 74 7.66 23.00 -11.92
CA ASP A 74 9.11 22.82 -11.82
C ASP A 74 9.53 21.34 -11.74
N ALA A 75 8.69 20.49 -11.16
CA ALA A 75 8.99 19.06 -10.98
C ALA A 75 8.63 18.20 -12.21
N VAL A 76 7.63 18.60 -13.01
CA VAL A 76 7.23 17.87 -14.23
C VAL A 76 7.96 18.33 -15.48
N VAL A 77 8.30 19.61 -15.63
CA VAL A 77 9.04 20.11 -16.80
C VAL A 77 10.54 20.06 -16.53
N SER A 78 11.11 18.86 -16.46
CA SER A 78 12.57 18.71 -16.39
C SER A 78 13.17 18.67 -17.79
N ASP A 79 14.37 19.21 -17.95
CA ASP A 79 15.13 19.15 -19.21
C ASP A 79 15.28 17.72 -19.74
N ALA A 80 15.38 16.75 -18.82
CA ALA A 80 15.40 15.32 -19.15
C ALA A 80 14.10 14.88 -19.85
N ARG A 81 12.92 15.23 -19.32
CA ARG A 81 11.64 14.87 -19.95
C ARG A 81 11.42 15.60 -21.29
N VAL A 82 11.92 16.82 -21.43
CA VAL A 82 11.86 17.57 -22.70
C VAL A 82 12.73 16.92 -23.77
N ARG A 83 13.94 16.51 -23.40
CA ARG A 83 14.84 15.80 -24.33
C ARG A 83 14.25 14.46 -24.75
N ASP A 84 13.73 13.68 -23.82
CA ASP A 84 13.17 12.35 -24.09
C ASP A 84 11.89 12.42 -24.94
N GLY A 85 11.12 13.50 -24.86
CA GLY A 85 9.92 13.71 -25.68
C GLY A 85 10.18 14.26 -27.09
N ARG A 86 11.41 14.67 -27.42
CA ARG A 86 11.80 15.19 -28.76
C ARG A 86 12.45 14.15 -29.66
N ALA A 87 12.85 13.00 -29.10
CA ALA A 87 13.40 11.86 -29.84
C ALA A 87 12.28 11.02 -30.47
#